data_AF-A0A559QMJ2-F1
#
_entry.id   AF-A0A559QMJ2-F1
#
_cell.length_a   1.000
_cell.length_b   1.000
_cell.length_c   1.000
_cell.angle_alpha   90.00
_cell.angle_beta   90.00
_cell.angle_gamma   90.00
#
_symmetry.space_group_name_H-M   'P 1'
#
loop_
_entity.id
_entity.type
_entity.pdbx_description
1 polymer ?
#
loop_
_entity_poly.entity_id
_entity_poly.type
_entity_poly.pdbx_seq_one_letter_code
_entity_poly.pdbx_strand_id
1 'polypeptide(L)'
;MNKDLILNEFSRVSQAMGWDSRHSPKNLANAVSIEAAKLLENFQWLSDIDSELLREDGDINKVAADIADIFIYLVVMCHKLDLDPWVIVKDKLLVNRTKFIEQIVAREISQQMDNFRSDAPTQGTHPQPASQQTRYNTPSPVSEVASKFSASSNESIDWVAVAKKIANSRAELKEQSNRLRADKSKDDTHS
;
A
#
# COMPACT_ATOMS: atom_id res chain seq x y z
N MET A 1 19.44 3.94 4.46
CA MET A 1 19.49 4.40 3.06
C MET A 1 20.69 5.31 2.90
N ASN A 2 21.57 5.04 1.94
CA ASN A 2 22.78 5.85 1.74
C ASN A 2 22.48 6.98 0.73
N LYS A 3 21.80 8.05 1.17
CA LYS A 3 21.48 9.20 0.31
C LYS A 3 22.74 9.88 -0.23
N ASP A 4 23.82 9.87 0.54
CA ASP A 4 25.09 10.50 0.16
C ASP A 4 25.74 9.79 -1.02
N LEU A 5 25.66 8.44 -1.08
CA LEU A 5 26.10 7.68 -2.26
C LEU A 5 25.35 8.13 -3.52
N ILE A 6 24.02 8.23 -3.46
CA ILE A 6 23.18 8.65 -4.59
C ILE A 6 23.56 10.05 -5.04
N LEU A 7 23.64 11.01 -4.11
CA LEU A 7 23.93 12.41 -4.41
C LEU A 7 25.33 12.58 -4.99
N ASN A 8 26.33 11.89 -4.44
CA ASN A 8 27.70 11.96 -4.91
C ASN A 8 27.85 11.40 -6.32
N GLU A 9 27.29 10.21 -6.58
CA GLU A 9 27.37 9.57 -7.91
C GLU A 9 26.58 10.36 -8.96
N PHE A 10 25.38 10.84 -8.60
CA PHE A 10 24.58 11.68 -9.49
C PHE A 10 25.30 12.99 -9.83
N SER A 11 25.87 13.67 -8.83
CA SER A 11 26.63 14.90 -9.04
C SER A 11 27.85 14.69 -9.92
N ARG A 12 28.57 13.57 -9.74
CA ARG A 12 29.75 13.23 -10.55
C ARG A 12 29.39 13.06 -12.02
N VAL A 13 28.32 12.33 -12.30
CA VAL A 13 27.83 12.14 -13.68
C VAL A 13 27.31 13.45 -14.27
N SER A 14 26.52 14.22 -13.50
CA SER A 14 25.99 15.52 -13.93
C SER A 14 27.11 16.48 -14.33
N GLN A 15 28.17 16.58 -13.53
CA GLN A 15 29.33 17.41 -13.82
C GLN A 15 30.07 16.94 -15.06
N ALA A 16 30.33 15.63 -15.18
CA ALA A 16 31.00 15.06 -16.35
C ALA A 16 30.22 15.30 -17.66
N MET A 17 28.88 15.33 -17.58
CA MET A 17 27.99 15.58 -18.72
C MET A 17 27.67 17.07 -18.94
N GLY A 18 28.12 17.97 -18.05
CA GLY A 18 27.81 19.40 -18.10
C GLY A 18 26.31 19.71 -17.89
N TRP A 19 25.62 18.91 -17.08
CA TRP A 19 24.17 18.97 -16.89
C TRP A 19 23.73 19.66 -15.59
N ASP A 20 24.65 20.24 -14.81
CA ASP A 20 24.33 20.81 -13.50
C ASP A 20 23.19 21.85 -13.54
N SER A 21 23.11 22.64 -14.62
CA SER A 21 22.05 23.64 -14.84
C SER A 21 20.68 23.04 -15.21
N ARG A 22 20.63 21.76 -15.57
CA ARG A 22 19.41 21.06 -16.04
C ARG A 22 18.61 20.44 -14.89
N HIS A 23 19.16 20.37 -13.67
CA HIS A 23 18.53 19.72 -12.51
C HIS A 23 17.72 20.68 -11.62
N SER A 24 16.89 21.54 -12.23
CA SER A 24 15.91 22.33 -11.48
C SER A 24 14.82 21.41 -10.89
N PRO A 25 14.16 21.77 -9.77
CA PRO A 25 13.06 20.98 -9.22
C PRO A 25 11.95 20.67 -10.24
N LYS A 26 11.62 21.62 -11.12
CA LYS A 26 10.70 21.40 -12.24
C LYS A 26 11.15 20.27 -13.15
N ASN A 27 12.42 20.28 -13.56
CA ASN A 27 12.94 19.28 -14.49
C ASN A 27 13.06 17.90 -13.83
N LEU A 28 13.41 17.85 -12.54
CA LEU A 28 13.41 16.62 -11.77
C LEU A 28 12.00 16.03 -11.62
N ALA A 29 10.96 16.86 -11.47
CA ALA A 29 9.58 16.40 -11.42
C ALA A 29 9.13 15.81 -12.76
N ASN A 30 9.53 16.44 -13.87
CA ASN A 30 9.30 15.88 -15.20
C ASN A 30 10.04 14.54 -15.38
N ALA A 31 11.29 14.43 -14.92
CA ALA A 31 12.05 13.18 -14.98
C ALA A 31 11.33 12.06 -14.21
N VAL A 32 10.89 12.32 -12.97
CA VAL A 32 10.08 11.37 -12.18
C VAL A 32 8.84 10.92 -12.96
N SER A 33 8.13 11.82 -13.62
CA SER A 33 6.95 11.47 -14.41
C SER A 33 7.28 10.57 -15.61
N ILE A 34 8.43 10.80 -16.27
CA ILE A 34 8.87 10.00 -17.41
C ILE A 34 9.26 8.59 -16.95
N GLU A 35 10.03 8.47 -15.87
CA GLU A 35 10.44 7.17 -15.34
C GLU A 35 9.26 6.39 -14.75
N ALA A 36 8.28 7.08 -14.15
CA ALA A 36 7.02 6.46 -13.73
C ALA A 36 6.21 5.89 -14.92
N ALA A 37 6.26 6.56 -16.07
CA ALA A 37 5.63 6.04 -17.30
C ALA A 37 6.36 4.80 -17.82
N LYS A 38 7.70 4.78 -17.83
CA LYS A 38 8.48 3.57 -18.16
C LYS A 38 8.17 2.41 -17.21
N LEU A 39 8.12 2.69 -15.91
CA LEU A 39 7.73 1.68 -14.92
C LEU A 39 6.37 1.08 -15.28
N LEU A 40 5.38 1.92 -15.61
CA LEU A 40 4.04 1.48 -16.03
C LEU A 40 4.06 0.64 -17.32
N GLU A 41 4.92 0.95 -18.29
CA GLU A 41 5.03 0.20 -19.54
C GLU A 41 5.35 -1.30 -19.32
N ASN A 42 6.06 -1.63 -18.24
CA ASN A 42 6.33 -3.03 -17.86
C ASN A 42 5.06 -3.80 -17.45
N PHE A 43 3.97 -3.11 -17.06
CA PHE A 43 2.75 -3.73 -16.55
C PHE A 43 1.53 -3.57 -17.47
N GLN A 44 1.61 -2.71 -18.48
CA GLN A 44 0.44 -2.24 -19.25
C GLN A 44 -0.39 -3.35 -19.93
N TRP A 45 0.24 -4.50 -20.25
CA TRP A 45 -0.41 -5.62 -20.95
C TRP A 45 -0.55 -6.88 -20.08
N LEU A 46 -0.21 -6.79 -18.80
CA LEU A 46 -0.25 -7.93 -17.89
C LEU A 46 -1.63 -8.04 -17.23
N SER A 47 -2.07 -9.28 -16.99
CA SER A 47 -3.15 -9.53 -16.04
C SER A 47 -2.65 -9.28 -14.61
N ASP A 48 -3.57 -9.09 -13.66
CA ASP A 48 -3.20 -8.95 -12.23
C ASP A 48 -2.33 -10.12 -11.75
N ILE A 49 -2.67 -11.35 -12.16
CA ILE A 49 -1.92 -12.57 -11.80
C ILE A 49 -0.52 -12.55 -12.41
N ASP A 50 -0.39 -12.20 -13.70
CA ASP A 50 0.93 -12.17 -14.37
C ASP A 50 1.80 -11.05 -13.79
N SER A 51 1.20 -9.92 -13.38
CA SER A 51 1.89 -8.81 -12.73
C SER A 51 2.53 -9.20 -11.39
N GLU A 52 1.89 -10.11 -10.63
CA GLU A 52 2.43 -10.65 -9.38
C GLU A 52 3.56 -11.67 -9.59
N LEU A 53 3.54 -12.38 -10.73
CA LEU A 53 4.48 -13.45 -11.08
C LEU A 53 5.69 -12.98 -11.88
N LEU A 54 5.81 -11.68 -12.19
CA LEU A 54 6.87 -11.09 -13.04
C LEU A 54 8.32 -11.45 -12.64
N ARG A 55 8.55 -11.87 -11.40
CA ARG A 55 9.85 -12.35 -10.91
C ARG A 55 10.27 -13.72 -11.46
N GLU A 56 9.31 -14.55 -11.87
CA GLU A 56 9.53 -15.91 -12.34
C GLU A 56 9.74 -15.97 -13.87
N ASP A 57 9.09 -15.08 -14.63
CA ASP A 57 9.00 -15.16 -16.10
C ASP A 57 9.90 -14.15 -16.86
N GLY A 58 10.58 -13.25 -16.14
CA GLY A 58 11.66 -12.41 -16.68
C GLY A 58 11.24 -11.05 -17.24
N ASP A 59 11.12 -10.04 -16.37
CA ASP A 59 11.57 -8.65 -16.66
C ASP A 59 11.86 -7.84 -15.39
N ILE A 60 12.16 -8.53 -14.28
CA ILE A 60 12.32 -7.89 -12.97
C ILE A 60 13.46 -6.86 -12.93
N ASN A 61 14.46 -7.01 -13.80
CA ASN A 61 15.59 -6.10 -13.87
C ASN A 61 15.19 -4.74 -14.46
N LYS A 62 14.30 -4.68 -15.45
CA LYS A 62 13.80 -3.41 -15.98
C LYS A 62 12.93 -2.69 -14.96
N VAL A 63 12.01 -3.43 -14.33
CA VAL A 63 11.21 -2.89 -13.22
C VAL A 63 12.10 -2.36 -12.10
N ALA A 64 13.13 -3.10 -11.71
CA ALA A 64 14.07 -2.64 -10.69
C ALA A 64 14.85 -1.38 -11.13
N ALA A 65 15.24 -1.30 -12.40
CA ALA A 65 15.90 -0.12 -12.95
C ALA A 65 14.99 1.11 -12.96
N ASP A 66 13.75 1.00 -13.46
CA ASP A 66 12.81 2.11 -13.50
C ASP A 66 12.44 2.59 -12.08
N ILE A 67 12.27 1.67 -11.12
CA ILE A 67 12.09 2.02 -9.70
C ILE A 67 13.31 2.78 -9.16
N ALA A 68 14.52 2.32 -9.49
CA ALA A 68 15.75 2.97 -9.04
C ALA A 68 15.86 4.39 -9.62
N ASP A 69 15.55 4.59 -10.90
CA ASP A 69 15.59 5.90 -11.56
C ASP A 69 14.59 6.88 -10.92
N ILE A 70 13.34 6.45 -10.69
CA ILE A 70 12.34 7.25 -9.95
C ILE A 70 12.91 7.65 -8.58
N PHE A 71 13.49 6.70 -7.86
CA PHE A 71 14.00 6.94 -6.53
C PHE A 71 15.19 7.91 -6.50
N ILE A 72 16.13 7.76 -7.44
CA ILE A 72 17.28 8.66 -7.60
C ILE A 72 16.79 10.09 -7.82
N TYR A 73 15.86 10.31 -8.76
CA TYR A 73 15.34 11.65 -9.04
C TYR A 73 14.60 12.26 -7.85
N LEU A 74 13.85 11.46 -7.08
CA LEU A 74 13.20 11.93 -5.85
C LEU A 74 14.21 12.34 -4.77
N VAL A 75 15.28 11.56 -4.57
CA VAL A 75 16.34 11.89 -3.60
C VAL A 75 17.08 13.17 -4.00
N VAL A 76 17.43 13.31 -5.28
CA VAL A 76 18.08 14.52 -5.81
C VAL A 76 17.15 15.73 -5.70
N MET A 77 15.86 15.56 -5.96
CA MET A 77 14.87 16.63 -5.79
C MET A 77 14.74 17.07 -4.34
N CYS A 78 14.68 16.12 -3.40
CA CYS A 78 14.66 16.44 -1.97
C CYS A 78 15.88 17.27 -1.58
N HIS A 79 17.08 16.88 -2.04
CA HIS A 79 18.29 17.67 -1.80
C HIS A 79 18.21 19.08 -2.39
N LYS A 80 17.69 19.26 -3.60
CA LYS A 80 17.51 20.59 -4.23
C LYS A 80 16.48 21.47 -3.51
N LEU A 81 15.54 20.87 -2.79
CA LEU A 81 14.49 21.56 -2.03
C LEU A 81 14.81 21.67 -0.53
N ASP A 82 16.01 21.25 -0.11
CA ASP A 82 16.43 21.19 1.29
C ASP A 82 15.48 20.36 2.18
N LEU A 83 15.03 19.23 1.64
CA LEU A 83 14.19 18.26 2.33
C LEU A 83 15.00 17.02 2.68
N ASP A 84 14.86 16.53 3.92
CA ASP A 84 15.36 15.20 4.28
C ASP A 84 14.33 14.13 3.86
N PRO A 85 14.69 13.21 2.93
CA PRO A 85 13.75 12.20 2.45
C PRO A 85 13.20 11.29 3.56
N TRP A 86 14.00 10.99 4.59
CA TRP A 86 13.58 10.11 5.68
C TRP A 86 12.57 10.79 6.59
N VAL A 87 12.79 12.07 6.88
CA VAL A 87 11.87 12.88 7.69
C VAL A 87 10.52 13.02 6.97
N ILE A 88 10.51 13.46 5.71
CA ILE A 88 9.24 13.69 4.99
C ILE A 88 8.44 12.40 4.78
N VAL A 89 9.11 11.27 4.55
CA VAL A 89 8.44 9.96 4.42
C VAL A 89 7.87 9.52 5.77
N LYS A 90 8.65 9.63 6.85
CA LYS A 90 8.19 9.29 8.21
C LYS A 90 6.95 10.09 8.59
N ASP A 91 6.97 11.40 8.39
CA ASP A 91 5.85 12.28 8.71
C ASP A 91 4.62 11.93 7.86
N LYS A 92 4.81 11.65 6.57
CA LYS A 92 3.72 11.23 5.69
C LYS A 92 3.11 9.90 6.10
N LEU A 93 3.92 8.93 6.53
CA LEU A 93 3.44 7.63 7.02
C LEU A 93 2.59 7.78 8.29
N LEU A 94 2.97 8.69 9.20
CA LEU A 94 2.17 8.99 10.39
C LEU A 94 0.82 9.61 10.01
N VAL A 95 0.81 10.59 9.10
CA VAL A 95 -0.44 11.20 8.61
C VAL A 95 -1.34 10.16 7.93
N ASN A 96 -0.77 9.29 7.10
CA ASN A 96 -1.52 8.23 6.42
C ASN A 96 -2.13 7.24 7.43
N ARG A 97 -1.38 6.89 8.49
CA ARG A 97 -1.88 6.04 9.58
C ARG A 97 -3.11 6.66 10.26
N THR A 98 -3.05 7.94 10.62
CA THR A 98 -4.18 8.64 11.26
C THR A 98 -5.41 8.65 10.36
N LYS A 99 -5.25 9.02 9.09
CA LYS A 99 -6.35 9.02 8.11
C LYS A 99 -6.99 7.64 7.93
N PHE A 100 -6.19 6.58 7.92
CA PHE A 100 -6.69 5.22 7.81
C PHE A 100 -7.53 4.83 9.03
N ILE A 101 -7.09 5.19 10.24
CA ILE A 101 -7.85 4.95 11.47
C ILE A 101 -9.17 5.73 11.45
N GLU A 102 -9.14 7.00 11.08
CA GLU A 102 -10.36 7.83 10.95
C GLU A 102 -11.37 7.22 9.98
N GLN A 103 -10.91 6.68 8.84
CA GLN A 103 -11.78 6.02 7.87
C GLN A 103 -12.41 4.73 8.41
N ILE A 104 -11.66 3.92 9.16
CA ILE A 104 -12.19 2.71 9.80
C ILE A 104 -13.28 3.11 10.81
N VAL A 105 -12.98 4.07 11.70
CA VAL A 105 -13.93 4.53 12.72
C VAL A 105 -15.19 5.11 12.07
N ALA A 106 -15.04 5.93 11.02
CA ALA A 106 -16.18 6.51 10.31
C ALA A 106 -17.05 5.43 9.65
N ARG A 107 -16.45 4.41 9.01
CA ARG A 107 -17.20 3.29 8.42
C ARG A 107 -17.97 2.51 9.49
N GLU A 108 -17.36 2.29 10.64
CA GLU A 108 -17.99 1.54 11.72
C GLU A 108 -19.16 2.31 12.36
N ILE A 109 -18.99 3.61 12.60
CA ILE A 109 -20.08 4.48 13.06
C ILE A 109 -21.24 4.46 12.05
N SER A 110 -20.95 4.59 10.75
CA SER A 110 -21.99 4.51 9.72
C SER A 110 -22.73 3.17 9.71
N GLN A 111 -22.00 2.04 9.80
CA GLN A 111 -22.61 0.71 9.87
C GLN A 111 -23.48 0.54 11.13
N GLN A 112 -23.02 1.03 12.28
CA GLN A 112 -23.81 1.00 13.51
C GLN A 112 -25.07 1.85 13.37
N MET A 113 -24.96 3.06 12.81
CA MET A 113 -26.12 3.93 12.58
C MET A 113 -27.11 3.33 11.59
N ASP A 114 -26.65 2.66 10.53
CA ASP A 114 -27.51 1.94 9.59
C ASP A 114 -28.24 0.78 10.27
N ASN A 115 -27.54 -0.01 11.08
CA ASN A 115 -28.15 -1.10 11.87
C ASN A 115 -29.18 -0.59 12.89
N PHE A 116 -28.88 0.51 13.59
CA PHE A 116 -29.83 1.16 14.50
C PHE A 116 -31.06 1.72 13.77
N ARG A 117 -30.90 2.16 12.52
CA ARG A 117 -31.98 2.70 11.70
C ARG A 117 -32.85 1.59 11.11
N SER A 118 -32.29 0.41 10.83
CA SER A 118 -33.04 -0.79 10.44
C SER A 118 -33.76 -1.46 11.61
N ASP A 119 -33.25 -1.32 12.84
CA ASP A 119 -33.85 -1.87 14.07
C ASP A 119 -34.86 -0.93 14.73
N ALA A 120 -35.10 0.26 14.17
CA ALA A 120 -36.08 1.20 14.69
C ALA A 120 -37.50 0.59 14.60
N PRO A 121 -38.23 0.47 15.73
CA PRO A 121 -39.55 -0.14 15.70
C PRO A 121 -40.46 0.67 14.78
N THR A 122 -41.01 0.00 13.77
CA THR A 122 -42.15 0.52 13.02
C THR A 122 -43.22 0.93 14.04
N GLN A 123 -43.56 2.21 14.04
CA GLN A 123 -44.56 2.81 14.92
C GLN A 123 -45.82 1.92 14.97
N GLY A 124 -46.05 1.29 16.12
CA GLY A 124 -47.27 0.52 16.36
C GLY A 124 -47.08 -0.63 17.34
N THR A 125 -46.95 -0.30 18.64
CA THR A 125 -47.59 -0.94 19.81
C THR A 125 -46.73 -0.80 21.08
N HIS A 126 -47.36 -0.31 22.15
CA HIS A 126 -46.87 -0.30 23.53
C HIS A 126 -47.86 -1.17 24.36
N PRO A 127 -47.59 -1.64 25.60
CA PRO A 127 -46.36 -1.61 26.42
C PRO A 127 -46.08 -2.92 27.24
N GLN A 128 -44.89 -3.07 27.84
CA GLN A 128 -44.70 -3.26 29.31
C GLN A 128 -43.21 -3.39 29.72
N PRO A 129 -42.85 -3.02 30.98
CA PRO A 129 -41.46 -2.93 31.41
C PRO A 129 -41.02 -4.20 32.15
N ALA A 130 -39.96 -4.85 31.65
CA ALA A 130 -39.23 -5.86 32.40
C ALA A 130 -37.73 -5.60 32.26
N SER A 131 -37.11 -5.29 33.41
CA SER A 131 -35.68 -5.41 33.73
C SER A 131 -34.75 -5.84 32.58
N GLN A 132 -34.09 -4.88 31.94
CA GLN A 132 -32.89 -5.14 31.12
C GLN A 132 -31.67 -4.47 31.74
N GLN A 133 -31.28 -4.96 32.92
CA GLN A 133 -29.89 -4.90 33.35
C GLN A 133 -29.13 -5.99 32.61
N THR A 134 -28.54 -5.63 31.47
CA THR A 134 -27.30 -6.14 30.84
C THR A 134 -27.40 -5.94 29.33
N ARG A 135 -27.05 -4.74 28.84
CA ARG A 135 -26.74 -4.57 27.43
C ARG A 135 -25.41 -3.82 27.27
N TYR A 136 -24.44 -4.60 26.78
CA TYR A 136 -23.15 -4.22 26.20
C TYR A 136 -22.07 -3.70 27.16
N ASN A 137 -21.45 -4.66 27.86
CA ASN A 137 -20.07 -4.51 28.34
C ASN A 137 -19.08 -5.26 27.41
N THR A 138 -19.36 -5.27 26.11
CA THR A 138 -18.39 -5.71 25.09
C THR A 138 -17.46 -4.54 24.80
N PRO A 139 -16.13 -4.69 24.97
CA PRO A 139 -15.19 -3.64 24.59
C PRO A 139 -15.46 -3.28 23.13
N SER A 140 -15.68 -1.98 22.85
CA SER A 140 -15.79 -1.50 21.47
C SER A 140 -14.54 -1.92 20.70
N PRO A 141 -14.62 -2.34 19.42
CA PRO A 141 -13.47 -2.65 18.58
C PRO A 141 -12.43 -1.53 18.54
N VAL A 142 -12.82 -0.28 18.83
CA VAL A 142 -11.93 0.86 19.05
C VAL A 142 -10.90 0.59 20.15
N SER A 143 -11.31 -0.04 21.27
CA SER A 143 -10.40 -0.41 22.36
C SER A 143 -9.48 -1.59 21.99
N GLU A 144 -9.93 -2.48 21.13
CA GLU A 144 -9.16 -3.66 20.68
C GLU A 144 -8.18 -3.31 19.55
N VAL A 145 -8.56 -2.41 18.65
CA VAL A 145 -7.72 -1.85 17.59
C VAL A 145 -6.73 -0.85 18.19
N ALA A 146 -7.16 0.05 19.07
CA ALA A 146 -6.25 0.95 19.78
C ALA A 146 -5.24 0.19 20.65
N SER A 147 -5.65 -0.89 21.34
CA SER A 147 -4.72 -1.72 22.13
C SER A 147 -3.76 -2.55 21.28
N LYS A 148 -4.18 -3.03 20.09
CA LYS A 148 -3.29 -3.67 19.11
C LYS A 148 -2.24 -2.71 18.53
N PHE A 149 -2.50 -1.39 18.51
CA PHE A 149 -1.57 -0.39 17.99
C PHE A 149 -0.75 0.34 19.07
N SER A 150 -1.29 0.50 20.29
CA SER A 150 -0.58 1.13 21.44
C SER A 150 0.52 0.23 22.02
N ALA A 151 0.52 -1.07 21.69
CA ALA A 151 1.53 -2.01 22.14
C ALA A 151 2.89 -1.88 21.42
N SER A 152 3.03 -1.06 20.37
CA SER A 152 4.32 -0.84 19.70
C SER A 152 4.95 0.51 20.05
N SER A 153 5.28 0.67 21.32
CA SER A 153 6.49 1.40 21.66
C SER A 153 7.53 0.38 22.11
N ASN A 154 8.57 0.22 21.28
CA ASN A 154 9.82 -0.51 21.52
C ASN A 154 9.97 -2.00 21.12
N GLU A 155 9.34 -2.49 20.03
CA GLU A 155 9.65 -3.84 19.50
C GLU A 155 9.94 -3.88 17.99
N SER A 156 11.04 -4.57 17.66
CA SER A 156 11.51 -4.90 16.31
C SER A 156 10.47 -5.74 15.57
N ILE A 157 9.94 -5.22 14.47
CA ILE A 157 9.04 -5.97 13.58
C ILE A 157 9.79 -7.19 13.02
N ASP A 158 9.26 -8.39 13.23
CA ASP A 158 9.78 -9.62 12.63
C ASP A 158 9.31 -9.74 11.17
N TRP A 159 10.11 -9.14 10.29
CA TRP A 159 9.91 -9.14 8.85
C TRP A 159 9.99 -10.54 8.22
N VAL A 160 10.53 -11.55 8.90
CA VAL A 160 10.57 -12.94 8.41
C VAL A 160 9.17 -13.56 8.47
N ALA A 161 8.40 -13.27 9.53
CA ALA A 161 7.01 -13.71 9.65
C ALA A 161 6.11 -13.06 8.58
N VAL A 162 6.35 -11.78 8.28
CA VAL A 162 5.65 -11.05 7.21
C VAL A 162 5.97 -11.65 5.83
N ALA A 163 7.26 -11.93 5.55
CA ALA A 163 7.68 -12.54 4.29
C ALA A 163 7.08 -13.94 4.09
N LYS A 164 6.99 -14.76 5.16
CA LYS A 164 6.32 -16.08 5.11
C LYS A 164 4.83 -15.98 4.78
N LYS A 165 4.13 -15.00 5.36
CA LYS A 165 2.70 -14.82 5.09
C LYS A 165 2.44 -14.46 3.62
N ILE A 166 3.30 -13.62 3.04
CA ILE A 166 3.24 -13.24 1.62
C ILE A 166 3.54 -14.45 0.71
N ALA A 167 4.54 -15.27 1.06
CA ALA A 167 4.88 -16.47 0.29
C ALA A 167 3.74 -17.51 0.27
N ASN A 168 3.07 -17.70 1.41
CA ASN A 168 1.94 -18.64 1.52
C ASN A 168 0.73 -18.17 0.71
N SER A 169 0.38 -16.89 0.77
CA SER A 169 -0.72 -16.33 -0.06
C SER A 169 -0.43 -16.44 -1.56
N ARG A 170 0.84 -16.36 -1.98
CA ARG A 170 1.23 -16.56 -3.39
C ARG A 170 1.08 -18.02 -3.86
N ALA A 171 1.34 -18.98 -2.99
CA ALA A 171 1.15 -20.39 -3.30
C ALA A 171 -0.34 -20.72 -3.53
N GLU A 172 -1.21 -20.15 -2.69
CA GLU A 172 -2.68 -20.28 -2.80
C GLU A 172 -3.21 -19.68 -4.12
N LEU A 173 -2.74 -18.49 -4.50
CA LEU A 173 -3.11 -17.84 -5.76
C LEU A 173 -2.65 -18.63 -6.99
N LYS A 174 -1.46 -19.25 -6.93
CA LYS A 174 -0.93 -20.10 -8.01
C LYS A 174 -1.78 -21.35 -8.22
N GLU A 175 -2.27 -21.97 -7.14
CA GLU A 175 -3.17 -23.12 -7.21
C GLU A 175 -4.54 -22.73 -7.81
N GLN A 176 -5.07 -21.57 -7.44
CA GLN A 176 -6.33 -21.07 -7.97
C GLN A 176 -6.26 -20.74 -9.47
N SER A 177 -5.15 -20.14 -9.91
CA SER A 177 -4.87 -19.88 -11.34
C SER A 177 -4.79 -21.17 -12.17
N ASN A 178 -4.12 -22.20 -11.64
CA ASN A 178 -4.03 -23.50 -12.33
C ASN A 178 -5.40 -24.20 -12.47
N ARG A 179 -6.26 -24.09 -11.45
CA ARG A 179 -7.64 -24.62 -11.52
C ARG A 179 -8.45 -23.93 -12.61
N LEU A 180 -8.37 -22.60 -12.69
CA LEU A 180 -9.07 -21.81 -13.71
C LEU A 180 -8.59 -22.14 -15.13
N ARG A 181 -7.28 -22.38 -15.33
CA ARG A 181 -6.73 -22.82 -16.62
C ARG A 181 -7.19 -24.23 -17.02
N ALA A 182 -7.32 -25.14 -16.04
CA ALA A 182 -7.77 -26.52 -16.28
C ALA A 182 -9.28 -26.62 -16.59
N ASP A 183 -10.11 -25.75 -16.02
CA ASP A 183 -11.54 -25.68 -16.35
C ASP A 183 -11.75 -25.07 -17.75
N LYS A 184 -10.99 -24.04 -18.10
CA LYS A 184 -11.08 -23.43 -19.44
C LYS A 184 -10.67 -24.38 -20.57
N SER A 185 -9.70 -25.27 -20.32
CA SER A 185 -9.30 -26.28 -21.30
C SER A 185 -10.30 -27.45 -21.45
N LYS A 186 -11.24 -27.63 -20.51
CA LYS A 186 -12.29 -28.65 -20.62
C LYS A 186 -13.46 -28.18 -21.48
N ASP A 187 -13.80 -26.89 -21.40
CA ASP A 187 -14.85 -26.30 -22.26
C ASP A 187 -14.45 -26.30 -23.74
N ASP A 188 -13.17 -26.08 -24.06
CA ASP A 188 -12.67 -26.06 -25.45
C ASP A 188 -12.55 -27.45 -26.11
N THR A 189 -12.77 -28.55 -25.36
CA THR A 189 -12.69 -29.94 -25.90
C THR A 189 -14.05 -30.58 -26.16
N HIS A 190 -15.16 -29.86 -25.92
CA HIS A 190 -16.54 -30.33 -26.16
C HIS A 190 -17.31 -29.48 -27.19
N SER A 191 -16.62 -28.71 -28.03
CA SER A 191 -17.19 -28.06 -29.23
C SER A 191 -16.67 -28.66 -30.52
#